data_AF-A0A6I6GPC3-F1
#
_entry.id   AF-A0A6I6GPC3-F1
#
_cell.length_a   1.000
_cell.length_b   1.000
_cell.length_c   1.000
_cell.angle_alpha   90.00
_cell.angle_beta   90.00
_cell.angle_gamma   90.00
#
_symmetry.space_group_name_H-M   'P 1'
#
loop_
_entity.id
_entity.type
_entity.pdbx_description
1 polymer ?
#
loop_
_entity_poly.entity_id
_entity_poly.type
_entity_poly.pdbx_seq_one_letter_code
_entity_poly.pdbx_strand_id
1 'polypeptide(L)'
;MSTTKSRRIFLYVPDGVGVRNYLYADLISTINASATIGMYHSLPAFVTDEVEKVHGKVVELHQIPAFTEQRNERLLRDIATFARLMRNSAVRNNNRIWKSLLLLKKRRAYGKYTIH
;
A
#
# COMPACT_ATOMS: atom_id res chain seq x y z
N MET A 1 -28.72 23.04 21.50
CA MET A 1 -27.44 23.22 20.79
C MET A 1 -26.81 21.86 20.56
N SER A 2 -26.79 21.39 19.32
CA SER A 2 -26.17 20.11 18.92
C SER A 2 -24.65 20.28 18.90
N THR A 3 -23.94 19.54 19.76
CA THR A 3 -22.48 19.50 19.82
C THR A 3 -21.95 18.75 18.60
N THR A 4 -21.57 19.47 17.55
CA THR A 4 -21.00 18.87 16.34
C THR A 4 -19.59 18.38 16.65
N LYS A 5 -19.47 17.10 17.02
CA LYS A 5 -18.17 16.45 17.28
C LYS A 5 -17.32 16.52 16.02
N SER A 6 -16.20 17.26 16.06
CA SER A 6 -15.24 17.31 14.96
C SER A 6 -14.69 15.90 14.73
N ARG A 7 -14.91 15.32 13.56
CA ARG A 7 -14.40 14.00 13.20
C ARG A 7 -13.10 14.19 12.42
N ARG A 8 -12.06 13.48 12.83
CA ARG A 8 -10.79 13.39 12.10
C ARG A 8 -10.73 12.06 11.39
N ILE A 9 -10.43 12.08 10.10
CA ILE A 9 -10.33 10.90 9.24
C ILE A 9 -8.91 10.86 8.68
N PHE A 10 -8.21 9.75 8.89
CA PHE A 10 -6.89 9.52 8.31
C PHE A 10 -6.94 8.42 7.26
N LEU A 11 -6.43 8.73 6.07
CA LEU A 11 -6.28 7.77 4.99
C LEU A 11 -4.89 7.15 5.07
N TYR A 12 -4.81 5.81 5.08
CA TYR A 12 -3.56 5.08 5.00
C TYR A 12 -3.29 4.62 3.57
N VAL A 13 -2.20 5.11 3.00
CA VAL A 13 -1.89 5.06 1.57
C VAL A 13 -0.51 4.43 1.40
N PRO A 14 -0.43 3.09 1.41
CA PRO A 14 0.82 2.39 1.16
C PRO A 14 1.22 2.47 -0.31
N ASP A 15 2.52 2.37 -0.60
CA ASP A 15 3.05 2.48 -1.95
C ASP A 15 2.43 1.44 -2.89
N GLY A 16 1.86 1.90 -4.01
CA GLY A 16 1.09 1.06 -4.92
C GLY A 16 0.46 1.83 -6.08
N VAL A 17 0.57 1.27 -7.29
CA VAL A 17 0.11 1.89 -8.55
C VAL A 17 -1.39 2.21 -8.52
N GLY A 18 -2.20 1.35 -7.91
CA GLY A 18 -3.66 1.52 -7.80
C GLY A 18 -4.10 2.57 -6.78
N VAL A 19 -3.21 2.99 -5.89
CA VAL A 19 -3.52 3.93 -4.81
C VAL A 19 -3.55 5.38 -5.32
N ARG A 20 -2.78 5.68 -6.37
CA ARG A 20 -2.82 6.99 -7.05
C ARG A 20 -4.22 7.31 -7.56
N ASN A 21 -4.88 6.38 -8.25
CA ASN A 21 -6.23 6.59 -8.78
C ASN A 21 -7.26 6.87 -7.68
N TYR A 22 -7.07 6.27 -6.50
CA TYR A 22 -7.97 6.46 -5.37
C TYR A 22 -7.85 7.86 -4.76
N LEU A 23 -6.67 8.46 -4.84
CA LEU A 23 -6.42 9.82 -4.37
C LEU A 23 -6.93 10.89 -5.33
N TYR A 24 -7.13 10.58 -6.61
CA TYR A 24 -7.80 11.48 -7.56
C TYR A 24 -9.31 11.21 -7.65
N ALA A 25 -9.80 10.15 -7.02
CA ALA A 25 -11.22 9.85 -6.99
C ALA A 25 -11.95 10.85 -6.09
N ASP A 26 -13.21 11.13 -6.44
CA ASP A 26 -14.12 12.03 -5.70
C ASP A 26 -14.49 11.54 -4.29
N LEU A 27 -13.85 10.49 -3.78
CA LEU A 27 -14.13 10.00 -2.43
C LEU A 27 -13.93 11.09 -1.38
N ILE A 28 -12.87 11.90 -1.52
CA ILE A 28 -12.58 12.98 -0.57
C ILE A 28 -13.66 14.07 -0.62
N SER A 29 -14.30 14.29 -1.78
CA SER A 29 -15.40 15.25 -1.90
C SER A 29 -16.70 14.76 -1.22
N THR A 30 -16.89 13.44 -1.10
CA THR A 30 -18.03 12.86 -0.36
C THR A 30 -17.91 12.96 1.16
N ILE A 31 -16.72 13.26 1.68
CA ILE A 31 -16.51 13.40 3.12
C ILE A 31 -17.07 14.75 3.59
N ASN A 32 -17.92 14.71 4.61
CA ASN A 32 -18.63 15.87 5.17
C ASN A 32 -17.67 17.05 5.44
N ALA A 33 -18.08 18.26 5.06
CA ALA A 33 -17.26 19.48 5.12
C ALA A 33 -16.75 19.83 6.54
N SER A 34 -17.38 19.31 7.59
CA SER A 34 -16.97 19.53 8.99
C SER A 34 -15.89 18.56 9.49
N ALA A 35 -15.46 17.59 8.67
CA ALA A 35 -14.44 16.62 9.04
C ALA A 35 -13.05 17.07 8.57
N THR A 36 -12.04 16.89 9.43
CA THR A 36 -10.64 17.12 9.07
C THR A 36 -10.07 15.85 8.46
N ILE A 37 -9.40 15.96 7.32
CA ILE A 37 -8.82 14.82 6.59
C ILE A 37 -7.29 14.92 6.64
N GLY A 38 -6.65 13.85 7.09
CA GLY A 38 -5.22 13.65 7.04
C GLY A 38 -4.85 12.40 6.25
N MET A 39 -3.58 12.24 5.90
CA MET A 39 -3.08 11.11 5.12
C MET A 39 -1.72 10.65 5.61
N TYR A 40 -1.60 9.35 5.86
CA TYR A 40 -0.31 8.66 5.99
C TYR A 40 0.07 8.06 4.63
N HIS A 41 1.17 8.49 4.05
CA HIS A 41 1.57 8.07 2.71
C HIS A 41 3.04 7.71 2.61
N SER A 42 3.38 6.85 1.65
CA SER A 42 4.78 6.66 1.19
C SER A 42 5.02 7.28 -0.19
N LEU A 43 4.08 8.14 -0.62
CA LEU A 43 4.09 8.75 -1.94
C LEU A 43 5.20 9.80 -2.11
N PRO A 44 5.72 9.97 -3.33
CA PRO A 44 6.61 11.07 -3.67
C PRO A 44 5.94 12.43 -3.51
N ALA A 45 6.73 13.47 -3.23
CA ALA A 45 6.24 14.83 -3.00
C ALA A 45 5.37 15.39 -4.14
N PHE A 46 5.71 15.09 -5.41
CA PHE A 46 4.90 15.59 -6.53
C PHE A 46 3.45 15.08 -6.51
N VAL A 47 3.20 13.89 -5.96
CA VAL A 47 1.86 13.32 -5.86
C VAL A 47 1.10 14.00 -4.73
N THR A 48 1.75 14.28 -3.60
CA THR A 48 1.09 14.97 -2.49
C THR A 48 0.70 16.39 -2.86
N ASP A 49 1.55 17.11 -3.61
CA ASP A 49 1.26 18.47 -4.08
C ASP A 49 0.04 18.49 -5.01
N GLU A 50 -0.13 17.46 -5.84
CA GLU A 50 -1.27 17.34 -6.75
C GLU A 50 -2.56 17.01 -6.00
N VAL A 51 -2.48 16.14 -4.99
CA VAL A 51 -3.61 15.77 -4.13
C VAL A 51 -4.11 16.97 -3.31
N GLU A 52 -3.20 17.80 -2.79
CA GLU A 52 -3.57 19.05 -2.12
C GLU A 52 -4.30 20.01 -3.07
N LYS A 53 -3.81 20.16 -4.30
CA LYS A 53 -4.44 21.01 -5.33
C LYS A 53 -5.83 20.53 -5.72
N VAL A 54 -6.01 19.22 -5.89
CA VAL A 54 -7.28 18.65 -6.36
C VAL A 54 -8.37 18.74 -5.30
N HIS A 55 -8.04 18.50 -4.02
CA HIS A 55 -9.05 18.38 -2.98
C HIS A 55 -9.22 19.62 -2.10
N GLY A 56 -8.22 20.50 -2.03
CA GLY A 56 -8.26 21.75 -1.26
C GLY A 56 -8.59 21.60 0.24
N LYS A 57 -8.56 20.37 0.76
CA LYS A 57 -9.07 19.98 2.10
C LYS A 57 -8.14 19.03 2.87
N VAL A 58 -7.03 18.58 2.28
CA VAL A 58 -6.08 17.73 2.99
C VAL A 58 -5.23 18.64 3.88
N VAL A 59 -5.33 18.45 5.19
CA VAL A 59 -4.72 19.37 6.18
C VAL A 59 -3.45 18.78 6.80
N GLU A 60 -3.36 17.45 6.90
CA GLU A 60 -2.29 16.79 7.63
C GLU A 60 -1.69 15.65 6.79
N LEU A 61 -0.52 15.89 6.21
CA LEU A 61 0.27 14.89 5.48
C LEU A 61 1.37 14.33 6.39
N HIS A 62 1.39 13.01 6.53
CA HIS A 62 2.40 12.28 7.28
C HIS A 62 3.10 11.27 6.38
N GLN A 63 4.40 11.49 6.16
CA GLN A 63 5.20 10.54 5.42
C GLN A 63 5.50 9.32 6.29
N ILE A 64 5.15 8.14 5.77
CA ILE A 64 5.51 6.86 6.33
C ILE A 64 7.00 6.66 6.06
N PRO A 65 7.81 6.33 7.08
CA PRO A 65 9.24 6.11 6.89
C PRO A 65 9.47 4.98 5.90
N ALA A 66 10.43 5.18 5.00
CA ALA A 66 10.83 4.15 4.06
C ALA A 66 11.40 2.95 4.81
N PHE A 67 10.74 1.80 4.69
CA PHE A 67 11.25 0.56 5.26
C PHE A 67 12.29 -0.04 4.32
N THR A 68 13.55 -0.03 4.74
CA THR A 68 14.62 -0.74 4.02
C THR A 68 14.78 -2.12 4.62
N GLU A 69 14.33 -3.15 3.89
CA GLU A 69 14.41 -4.53 4.35
C GLU A 69 15.85 -5.06 4.24
N GLN A 70 16.40 -5.56 5.35
CA GLN A 70 17.69 -6.24 5.37
C GLN A 70 17.61 -7.64 4.75
N ARG A 71 18.75 -8.19 4.31
CA ARG A 71 18.80 -9.53 3.70
C ARG A 71 18.24 -10.63 4.62
N ASN A 72 18.50 -10.54 5.93
CA ASN A 72 18.03 -11.51 6.91
C ASN A 72 16.52 -11.42 7.11
N GLU A 73 15.98 -10.20 7.22
CA GLU A 73 14.54 -9.93 7.32
C GLU A 73 13.81 -10.45 6.08
N ARG A 74 14.39 -10.23 4.89
CA ARG A 74 13.87 -10.76 3.63
C ARG A 74 13.85 -12.29 3.61
N LEU A 75 14.90 -12.93 4.11
CA LEU A 75 14.96 -14.39 4.21
C LEU A 75 13.87 -14.92 5.15
N LEU A 76 13.72 -14.32 6.33
CA LEU A 76 12.68 -14.68 7.30
C LEU A 76 11.28 -14.49 6.72
N ARG A 77 11.05 -13.39 6.00
CA ARG A 77 9.78 -13.14 5.30
C ARG A 77 9.50 -14.22 4.26
N ASP A 78 10.49 -14.57 3.45
CA ASP A 78 10.35 -15.61 2.42
C ASP A 78 10.03 -16.99 3.04
N ILE A 79 10.68 -17.33 4.16
CA ILE A 79 10.40 -18.57 4.91
C ILE A 79 8.97 -18.56 5.46
N ALA A 80 8.55 -17.45 6.08
CA ALA A 80 7.21 -17.31 6.62
C ALA A 80 6.14 -17.41 5.52
N THR A 81 6.37 -16.76 4.36
CA THR A 81 5.49 -16.88 3.19
C THR A 81 5.43 -18.33 2.69
N PHE A 82 6.57 -19.00 2.57
CA PHE A 82 6.61 -20.40 2.15
C PHE A 82 5.82 -21.30 3.10
N ALA A 83 6.00 -21.17 4.42
CA ALA A 83 5.25 -21.91 5.42
C ALA A 83 3.74 -21.69 5.32
N ARG A 84 3.30 -20.43 5.13
CA ARG A 84 1.88 -20.09 4.91
C ARG A 84 1.32 -20.73 3.65
N LEU A 85 2.08 -20.74 2.54
CA LEU A 85 1.64 -21.37 1.30
C LEU A 85 1.54 -22.90 1.44
N MET A 86 2.47 -23.54 2.15
CA MET A 86 2.38 -24.98 2.44
C MET A 86 1.13 -25.30 3.28
N ARG A 87 0.89 -24.53 4.35
CA ARG A 87 -0.32 -24.68 5.17
C ARG A 87 -1.58 -24.50 4.34
N ASN A 88 -1.67 -23.43 3.55
CA ASN A 88 -2.84 -23.14 2.72
C ASN A 88 -3.05 -24.21 1.64
N SER A 89 -1.97 -24.76 1.08
CA SER A 89 -2.02 -25.87 0.13
C SER A 89 -2.66 -27.10 0.76
N ALA A 90 -2.29 -27.43 2.00
CA ALA A 90 -2.87 -28.54 2.75
C ALA A 90 -4.35 -28.30 3.10
N VAL A 91 -4.69 -27.11 3.61
CA VAL A 91 -6.07 -26.75 3.99
C VAL A 91 -7.01 -26.70 2.79
N ARG A 92 -6.54 -26.21 1.63
CA ARG A 92 -7.35 -26.03 0.41
C ARG A 92 -7.28 -27.23 -0.54
N ASN A 93 -6.62 -28.31 -0.15
CA ASN A 93 -6.34 -29.50 -0.95
C ASN A 93 -5.84 -29.17 -2.37
N ASN A 94 -4.98 -28.15 -2.49
CA ASN A 94 -4.48 -27.67 -3.78
C ASN A 94 -2.95 -27.58 -3.75
N ASN A 95 -2.33 -28.71 -4.12
CA ASN A 95 -0.88 -28.91 -4.15
C ASN A 95 -0.12 -28.05 -5.17
N ARG A 96 -0.78 -27.13 -5.90
CA ARG A 96 -0.11 -26.22 -6.83
C ARG A 96 0.13 -24.83 -6.24
N ILE A 97 -0.50 -24.48 -5.13
CA ILE A 97 -0.41 -23.14 -4.52
C ILE A 97 1.02 -22.80 -4.12
N TRP A 98 1.77 -23.74 -3.54
CA TRP A 98 3.16 -23.50 -3.14
C TRP A 98 4.13 -23.36 -4.33
N LYS A 99 3.84 -24.00 -5.49
CA LYS A 99 4.67 -23.89 -6.71
C LYS A 99 4.66 -22.47 -7.31
N SER A 100 3.62 -21.67 -7.03
CA SER A 100 3.52 -20.29 -7.51
C SER A 100 4.69 -19.41 -7.04
N LEU A 101 5.20 -19.64 -5.83
CA LEU A 101 6.32 -18.89 -5.27
C LEU A 101 7.63 -19.13 -6.04
N LEU A 102 7.86 -20.36 -6.49
CA LEU A 102 9.02 -20.74 -7.29
C LEU A 102 9.01 -20.08 -8.67
N LEU A 103 7.83 -19.93 -9.28
CA LEU A 103 7.66 -19.29 -10.59
C LEU A 103 7.92 -17.78 -10.53
N LEU A 104 7.47 -17.10 -9.47
CA LEU A 104 7.71 -15.67 -9.28
C LEU A 104 9.18 -15.35 -9.03
N LYS A 105 9.90 -16.20 -8.27
CA LYS A 105 11.34 -16.04 -8.06
C LYS A 105 12.15 -16.30 -9.33
N LYS A 106 11.77 -17.29 -10.16
CA LYS A 106 12.38 -17.49 -11.48
C LYS A 106 12.22 -16.26 -12.38
N ARG A 107 11.03 -15.67 -12.49
CA ARG A 107 10.81 -14.45 -13.30
C ARG A 107 11.69 -13.28 -12.87
N ARG A 108 11.89 -13.08 -11.56
CA ARG A 108 12.78 -12.03 -11.03
C ARG A 108 14.27 -12.26 -11.34
N ALA A 109 14.69 -13.50 -11.55
CA ALA A 109 16.06 -13.82 -11.97
C ALA A 109 16.31 -13.54 -13.46
N TYR A 110 15.28 -13.67 -14.31
CA TYR A 110 15.38 -13.37 -15.75
C TYR A 110 15.23 -11.88 -16.09
N GLY A 111 14.58 -11.08 -15.25
CA GLY A 111 14.45 -9.62 -15.44
C GLY A 111 15.73 -8.79 -15.19
N LYS A 112 16.89 -9.44 -15.01
CA LYS A 112 18.21 -8.80 -14.87
C LYS A 112 19.06 -8.85 -16.14
N TYR A 113 18.56 -9.43 -17.23
CA TYR A 113 19.22 -9.39 -18.52
C TYR A 113 18.61 -8.26 -19.37
N THR A 114 19.34 -7.15 -19.42
CA THR A 114 19.59 -6.31 -20.61
C THR A 114 18.39 -5.63 -21.28
N ILE A 115 18.32 -4.30 -21.13
CA ILE A 115 17.90 -3.41 -22.22
C ILE A 115 19.13 -2.54 -22.49
N HIS A 116 19.83 -2.84 -23.58
CA HIS A 116 20.79 -1.92 -24.22
C HIS A 116 20.01 -0.99 -25.14
#